data_AF-A0A920BK05-F1
#
_entry.id   AF-A0A920BK05-F1
#
_cell.length_a   1.000
_cell.length_b   1.000
_cell.length_c   1.000
_cell.angle_alpha   90.00
_cell.angle_beta   90.00
_cell.angle_gamma   90.00
#
_symmetry.space_group_name_H-M   'P 1'
#
loop_
_entity.id
_entity.type
_entity.pdbx_description
1 polymer ?
#
loop_
_entity_poly.entity_id
_entity_poly.type
_entity_poly.pdbx_seq_one_letter_code
_entity_poly.pdbx_strand_id
1 'polypeptide(L)' 'MFSFCSPEESWNELEMLREIEQEILNELGLPHRVILVASGDLGAPAALKYDCEVWLPSESQYRNLQVVQIISTFPQGE' A
#
# COMPACT_ATOMS: atom_id res chain seq x y z
N MET A 1 7.22 5.16 -3.17
CA MET A 1 7.20 6.64 -3.10
C MET A 1 7.28 7.05 -1.63
N PHE A 2 7.57 8.32 -1.31
CA PHE A 2 7.56 8.83 0.07
C PHE A 2 6.80 10.15 0.13
N SER A 3 5.96 10.31 1.15
CA SER A 3 5.30 11.57 1.49
C SER A 3 5.52 11.85 2.97
N PHE A 4 5.82 13.11 3.30
CA PHE A 4 5.97 13.59 4.68
C PHE A 4 4.86 14.61 4.90
N CYS A 5 3.94 14.30 5.81
CA CYS A 5 2.73 15.08 6.02
C CYS A 5 2.38 15.15 7.51
N SER A 6 1.41 15.98 7.85
CA SER A 6 0.83 15.99 9.17
C SER A 6 0.04 14.69 9.44
N PRO A 7 -0.11 14.26 10.71
CA PRO A 7 -0.91 13.06 11.04
C PRO A 7 -2.33 13.10 10.46
N GLU A 8 -2.94 14.28 10.44
CA GLU A 8 -4.30 14.53 9.93
C GLU A 8 -4.40 14.29 8.41
N GLU A 9 -3.30 14.51 7.68
CA GLU A 9 -3.23 14.36 6.22
C GLU A 9 -2.80 12.95 5.79
N SER A 10 -2.20 12.17 6.69
CA SER A 10 -1.61 10.85 6.38
C SER A 10 -2.54 9.88 5.65
N TRP A 11 -3.84 9.91 5.95
CA TRP A 11 -4.85 9.09 5.29
C TRP A 11 -5.08 9.50 3.83
N ASN A 12 -5.12 10.81 3.56
CA ASN A 12 -5.30 11.32 2.20
C ASN A 12 -4.05 11.05 1.35
N GLU A 13 -2.87 11.23 1.95
CA GLU A 13 -1.59 10.91 1.30
C GLU A 13 -1.48 9.43 0.97
N LEU A 14 -1.93 8.54 1.87
CA LEU A 14 -1.98 7.11 1.60
C LEU A 14 -2.86 6.79 0.39
N GLU A 15 -4.08 7.33 0.34
CA GLU A 15 -4.99 7.09 -0.79
C GLU A 15 -4.45 7.67 -2.10
N MET A 16 -3.86 8.87 -2.07
CA MET A 16 -3.21 9.46 -3.24
C MET A 16 -2.07 8.58 -3.75
N LEU A 17 -1.19 8.09 -2.88
CA LEU A 17 -0.10 7.19 -3.27
C LEU A 17 -0.64 5.87 -3.83
N ARG A 18 -1.71 5.31 -3.24
CA ARG A 18 -2.40 4.12 -3.74
C ARG A 18 -2.97 4.33 -5.14
N GLU A 19 -3.55 5.49 -5.41
CA GLU A 19 -4.06 5.86 -6.74
C GLU A 19 -2.96 5.96 -7.78
N ILE A 20 -1.85 6.64 -7.46
CA ILE A 20 -0.68 6.74 -8.35
C ILE A 20 -0.13 5.35 -8.70
N GLU A 21 -0.02 4.45 -7.72
CA GLU A 21 0.46 3.08 -8.00
C GLU A 21 -0.49 2.30 -8.93
N GLN A 22 -1.80 2.38 -8.70
CA GLN A 22 -2.78 1.75 -9.60
C GLN A 22 -2.75 2.35 -11.00
N GLU A 23 -2.59 3.68 -11.12
CA GLU A 23 -2.46 4.34 -12.42
C GLU A 23 -1.26 3.81 -13.20
N ILE A 24 -0.09 3.69 -12.56
CA ILE A 24 1.10 3.09 -13.16
C ILE A 24 0.82 1.66 -13.65
N LEU A 25 0.16 0.82 -12.83
CA LEU A 25 -0.16 -0.56 -13.21
C LEU A 25 -1.19 -0.62 -14.35
N ASN A 26 -2.17 0.29 -14.36
CA ASN A 26 -3.14 0.44 -15.44
C ASN A 26 -2.46 0.83 -16.76
N GLU A 27 -1.55 1.81 -16.74
CA GLU A 27 -0.80 2.24 -17.92
C GLU A 27 0.09 1.13 -18.49
N LEU A 28 0.68 0.32 -17.62
CA LEU A 28 1.46 -0.86 -18.01
C LEU A 28 0.59 -2.03 -18.51
N GLY A 29 -0.75 -1.93 -18.41
CA GLY A 29 -1.68 -2.96 -18.82
C GLY A 29 -1.61 -4.22 -17.95
N LEU A 30 -1.18 -4.10 -16.70
CA LEU A 30 -1.04 -5.22 -15.77
C LEU A 30 -2.33 -5.43 -14.98
N PRO A 31 -3.00 -6.60 -15.12
CA PRO A 31 -4.16 -6.92 -14.29
C PRO A 31 -3.74 -7.00 -12.83
N HIS A 32 -4.35 -6.18 -11.98
CA HIS A 32 -3.97 -6.06 -10.59
C HIS A 32 -5.19 -5.94 -9.67
N ARG A 33 -4.95 -6.07 -8.37
CA ARG A 33 -5.94 -5.85 -7.31
C ARG A 33 -5.27 -5.16 -6.12
N VAL A 34 -6.06 -4.43 -5.35
CA VAL A 34 -5.62 -3.81 -4.10
C VAL A 34 -6.24 -4.55 -2.93
N ILE A 35 -5.41 -4.92 -1.97
CA ILE A 35 -5.81 -5.63 -0.75
C ILE A 35 -5.45 -4.78 0.46
N LEU A 36 -6.41 -4.57 1.37
CA LEU A 36 -6.12 -4.03 2.70
C LEU A 36 -5.50 -5.14 3.55
N VAL A 37 -4.28 -4.93 4.05
CA VAL A 37 -3.56 -5.91 4.85
C VAL A 37 -4.19 -6.00 6.24
N ALA A 38 -4.43 -7.23 6.70
CA ALA A 38 -5.00 -7.47 8.02
C ALA A 38 -4.05 -6.94 9.11
N SER A 39 -4.60 -6.45 10.22
CA SER A 39 -3.82 -5.85 11.31
C SER A 39 -2.73 -6.78 11.87
N GLY A 40 -2.97 -8.09 11.87
CA GLY A 40 -2.00 -9.11 12.31
C GLY A 40 -0.80 -9.31 11.38
N ASP A 41 -0.84 -8.79 10.15
CA ASP A 41 0.16 -8.99 9.10
C ASP A 41 0.81 -7.66 8.63
N LEU A 42 0.51 -6.54 9.31
CA LEU A 42 1.02 -5.21 8.93
C LEU A 42 2.55 -5.12 9.03
N GLY A 43 3.15 -5.82 10.01
CA GLY A 43 4.55 -5.63 10.39
C GLY A 43 4.80 -4.24 11.02
N ALA A 44 5.70 -4.15 12.00
CA ALA A 44 6.12 -2.84 12.52
C ALA A 44 7.00 -2.13 11.48
N PRO A 45 6.83 -0.81 11.20
CA PRO A 45 6.04 0.20 11.93
C PRO A 45 4.74 0.65 11.22
N ALA A 46 4.07 -0.21 10.43
CA ALA A 46 2.91 0.21 9.65
C ALA A 46 1.64 0.36 10.51
N ALA A 47 0.96 1.51 10.39
CA ALA A 47 -0.36 1.74 11.01
C ALA A 47 -1.50 1.22 10.12
N LEU A 48 -1.34 1.34 8.80
CA LEU A 48 -2.22 0.77 7.80
C LEU A 48 -1.43 0.52 6.52
N LYS A 49 -1.76 -0.55 5.79
CA LYS A 49 -1.04 -0.98 4.60
C LYS A 49 -1.99 -1.54 3.56
N TYR A 50 -1.79 -1.12 2.32
CA TYR A 50 -2.36 -1.74 1.13
C TYR A 50 -1.29 -2.48 0.35
N ASP A 51 -1.64 -3.66 -0.12
CA ASP A 51 -0.84 -4.44 -1.05
C ASP A 51 -1.46 -4.33 -2.45
N CYS A 52 -0.69 -3.84 -3.40
CA CYS A 52 -1.01 -3.87 -4.83
C CYS A 52 -0.43 -5.15 -5.41
N GLU A 53 -1.31 -6.09 -5.74
CA GLU A 53 -0.94 -7.39 -6.26
C GLU A 53 -1.22 -7.49 -7.76
N VAL A 54 -0.28 -8.05 -8.52
CA VAL A 54 -0.40 -8.25 -9.97
C VAL A 54 -0.63 -9.73 -10.28
N TRP A 55 -1.47 -9.99 -11.28
CA TRP A 55 -1.68 -11.35 -11.80
C TRP A 55 -0.42 -11.84 -12.53
N LEU A 56 0.15 -12.95 -12.06
CA LEU A 56 1.26 -13.63 -12.72
C LEU A 56 0.77 -14.89 -13.45
N PRO A 57 0.70 -14.89 -14.80
CA PRO A 57 0.19 -16.03 -15.56
C PRO A 57 0.98 -17.32 -15.34
N SER A 58 2.31 -17.23 -15.16
CA SER A 58 3.19 -18.38 -14.95
C SER A 58 2.85 -19.18 -13.69
N GLU A 59 2.28 -18.52 -12.69
CA GLU A 59 1.91 -19.14 -11.41
C GLU A 59 0.40 -19.19 -11.21
N SER A 60 -0.39 -18.65 -12.15
CA SER A 60 -1.85 -18.58 -12.07
C SER A 60 -2.38 -18.01 -10.76
N GLN A 61 -1.67 -17.01 -10.19
CA GLN A 61 -2.18 -16.28 -9.05
C GLN A 61 -1.64 -14.83 -8.96
N TYR A 62 -2.29 -14.04 -8.11
CA TYR A 62 -1.83 -12.70 -7.76
C TYR A 62 -0.62 -12.76 -6.81
N ARG A 63 0.37 -11.90 -7.05
CA ARG A 63 1.54 -11.72 -6.18
C ARG A 63 1.69 -10.26 -5.79
N ASN A 64 2.12 -10.05 -4.55
CA ASN A 64 2.51 -8.73 -4.07
C ASN A 64 3.61 -8.14 -4.97
N LEU A 65 3.39 -6.92 -5.45
CA LEU A 65 4.36 -6.18 -6.25
C LEU A 65 4.75 -4.85 -5.57
N GLN A 66 3.76 -4.12 -5.09
CA GLN A 66 3.95 -2.81 -4.46
C GLN A 66 3.13 -2.72 -3.16
N VAL A 67 3.59 -1.84 -2.28
CA VAL A 67 2.96 -1.60 -0.97
C VAL A 67 2.88 -0.10 -0.69
N VAL A 68 1.73 0.33 -0.21
CA VAL A 68 1.51 1.69 0.29
C VAL A 68 1.12 1.60 1.75
N GLN A 69 1.82 2.33 2.62
CA GLN A 69 1.57 2.25 4.05
C GLN A 69 1.79 3.59 4.75
N ILE A 70 1.05 3.79 5.83
CA ILE A 70 1.30 4.87 6.79
C ILE A 70 2.34 4.37 7.79
N ILE A 71 3.46 5.09 7.87
CA ILE A 71 4.47 4.90 8.91
C ILE A 71 4.33 6.07 9.88
N SER A 72 3.87 5.80 11.09
CA SER A 72 3.82 6.79 12.16
C SER A 72 5.04 6.64 13.06
N THR A 73 5.71 7.75 13.40
CA THR A 73 6.82 7.76 14.37
C THR A 73 6.33 7.80 15.83
N PHE A 74 5.03 7.67 16.09
CA PHE A 74 4.52 7.69 17.46
C PHE A 74 5.07 6.47 18.22
N PRO A 75 5.75 6.66 19.37
CA PRO A 75 6.06 5.54 20.24
C PRO A 75 4.73 4.90 20.63
N GLN A 76 4.59 3.59 20.41
CA GLN A 76 3.50 2.86 21.04
C GLN A 76 3.73 2.89 22.55
N GLY A 77 3.10 3.86 23.22
CA GLY A 77 3.12 4.02 24.67
C GLY A 77 3.42 5.45 25.11
N GLU A 78 2.39 6.28 25.17
CA GLU A 78 1.98 7.07 26.36
C GLU A 78 0.45 7.14 26.39
#